data_AF-A0A0M3HU49-F1
#
_entry.id   AF-A0A0M3HU49-F1
#
_cell.length_a   1.000
_cell.length_b   1.000
_cell.length_c   1.000
_cell.angle_alpha   90.00
_cell.angle_beta   90.00
_cell.angle_gamma   90.00
#
_symmetry.space_group_name_H-M   'P 1'
#
loop_
_entity.id
_entity.type
_entity.pdbx_description
1 polymer ?
#
loop_
_entity_poly.entity_id
_entity_poly.type
_entity_poly.pdbx_seq_one_letter_code
_entity_poly.pdbx_strand_id
1 'polypeptide(L)'
;MEAVTVSGDVENGKNMEEDGCFKRGQQAPYIRFNNNCLYEMEDRDDGAHMFASDILSSLELPLSAPKIPDNMIIRPLRIDDYKRGYLQLLSQLTFVGDVSEEQYRQRFLSMQSTRPKSYYVVVIEELSTRTLVGSATLVIEWKFIHEAGCRGRTEDVVVDKRMRGKQLGKLLNIYLVQLARRIGVYKMSLECKDALIPFYGQVGFKVDEGNNFLVQRFA
;
A
#
# COMPACT_ATOMS: atom_id res chain seq x y z
N MET A 1 -20.19 10.99 -26.59
CA MET A 1 -19.05 10.47 -25.82
C MET A 1 -18.90 9.03 -26.25
N GLU A 2 -18.09 8.79 -27.28
CA GLU A 2 -17.92 7.46 -27.87
C GLU A 2 -16.76 6.75 -27.18
N ALA A 3 -17.03 5.53 -26.72
CA ALA A 3 -16.00 4.63 -26.23
C ALA A 3 -15.16 4.16 -27.43
N VAL A 4 -13.84 4.36 -27.36
CA VAL A 4 -12.91 3.84 -28.36
C VAL A 4 -12.64 2.36 -28.05
N THR A 5 -13.21 1.47 -28.85
CA THR A 5 -12.81 0.05 -28.94
C THR A 5 -11.75 -0.10 -30.03
N VAL A 6 -10.65 -0.79 -29.70
CA VAL A 6 -9.64 -1.21 -30.68
C VAL A 6 -9.88 -2.69 -31.01
N SER A 7 -10.24 -2.95 -32.26
CA SER A 7 -10.29 -4.28 -32.86
C SER A 7 -8.89 -4.69 -33.34
N GLY A 8 -8.48 -5.92 -33.05
CA GLY A 8 -7.28 -6.55 -33.61
C GLY A 8 -7.54 -8.05 -33.77
N ASP A 9 -7.29 -8.53 -34.99
CA ASP A 9 -7.73 -9.82 -35.52
C ASP A 9 -7.04 -11.07 -34.92
N VAL A 10 -7.76 -12.18 -35.10
CA VAL A 10 -7.44 -13.55 -34.70
C VAL A 10 -6.53 -14.21 -35.75
N GLU A 11 -5.46 -14.88 -35.33
CA GLU A 11 -4.92 -16.04 -36.05
C GLU A 11 -4.49 -17.19 -35.12
N ASN A 12 -4.75 -18.41 -35.61
CA ASN A 12 -4.70 -19.71 -34.95
C ASN A 12 -3.27 -20.28 -34.82
N GLY A 13 -3.04 -21.08 -33.77
CA GLY A 13 -1.91 -22.01 -33.67
C GLY A 13 -2.13 -23.07 -32.58
N LYS A 14 -2.00 -24.35 -32.95
CA LYS A 14 -2.48 -25.57 -32.27
C LYS A 14 -1.49 -26.22 -31.28
N ASN A 15 -2.08 -27.09 -30.42
CA ASN A 15 -1.58 -28.30 -29.72
C ASN A 15 -0.65 -28.09 -28.50
N MET A 16 -1.10 -28.40 -27.27
CA MET A 16 -1.12 -29.71 -26.58
C MET A 16 0.27 -30.36 -26.46
N GLU A 17 0.83 -30.31 -25.25
CA GLU A 17 1.52 -31.44 -24.63
C GLU A 17 1.44 -31.28 -23.09
N GLU A 18 0.72 -32.21 -22.48
CA GLU A 18 0.78 -32.48 -21.04
C GLU A 18 2.15 -33.10 -20.74
N ASP A 19 2.90 -32.52 -19.80
CA ASP A 19 3.95 -33.29 -19.15
C ASP A 19 4.05 -32.92 -17.67
N GLY A 20 3.66 -33.89 -16.85
CA GLY A 20 3.65 -33.80 -15.41
C GLY A 20 5.06 -33.88 -14.82
N CYS A 21 5.31 -33.02 -13.83
CA CYS A 21 6.18 -33.37 -12.72
C CYS A 21 5.78 -32.55 -11.48
N PHE A 22 4.71 -33.00 -10.80
CA PHE A 22 4.36 -32.44 -9.49
C PHE A 22 5.35 -32.98 -8.44
N LYS A 23 6.55 -32.40 -8.39
CA LYS A 23 7.44 -32.60 -7.25
C LYS A 23 6.82 -31.89 -6.05
N ARG A 24 6.43 -32.67 -5.04
CA ARG A 24 6.13 -32.22 -3.67
C ARG A 24 7.39 -31.57 -3.09
N GLY A 25 7.58 -30.29 -3.39
CA GLY A 25 8.48 -29.38 -2.70
C GLY A 25 7.65 -28.41 -1.86
N GLN A 26 8.14 -28.06 -0.68
CA GLN A 26 7.53 -27.18 0.32
C GLN A 26 6.68 -26.06 -0.31
N GLN A 27 5.41 -26.01 0.08
CA GLN A 27 4.46 -24.99 -0.35
C GLN A 27 4.99 -23.62 0.10
N ALA A 28 5.30 -22.74 -0.85
CA ALA A 28 5.71 -21.36 -0.53
C ALA A 28 4.56 -20.66 0.23
N PRO A 29 4.85 -19.76 1.18
CA PRO A 29 3.84 -19.10 2.06
C PRO A 29 2.95 -18.07 1.34
N TYR A 30 2.82 -18.19 0.01
CA TYR A 30 2.13 -17.26 -0.86
C TYR A 30 1.37 -18.02 -1.95
N ILE A 31 0.07 -17.74 -2.11
CA ILE A 31 -0.70 -18.24 -3.25
C ILE A 31 -0.69 -17.19 -4.36
N ARG A 32 -0.03 -17.53 -5.46
CA ARG A 32 -0.10 -16.83 -6.74
C ARG A 32 -1.17 -17.52 -7.59
N PHE A 33 -2.36 -16.93 -7.72
CA PHE A 33 -3.39 -17.45 -8.63
C PHE A 33 -3.08 -17.11 -10.11
N ASN A 34 -2.19 -16.13 -10.36
CA ASN A 34 -1.59 -15.84 -11.66
C ASN A 34 -0.10 -15.50 -11.51
N ASN A 35 0.61 -15.32 -12.63
CA ASN A 35 2.05 -15.00 -12.60
C ASN A 35 2.37 -13.61 -11.99
N ASN A 36 1.36 -12.76 -11.77
CA ASN A 36 1.59 -11.32 -11.62
C ASN A 36 1.31 -10.76 -10.21
N CYS A 37 0.27 -11.17 -9.48
CA CYS A 37 -0.02 -10.63 -8.14
C CYS A 37 -0.05 -11.70 -7.03
N LEU A 38 0.40 -11.33 -5.83
CA LEU A 38 0.25 -12.11 -4.60
C LEU A 38 -1.17 -11.95 -4.06
N TYR A 39 -2.03 -12.93 -4.30
CA TYR A 39 -3.43 -12.89 -3.89
C TYR A 39 -3.63 -13.23 -2.42
N GLU A 40 -2.86 -14.20 -1.92
CA GLU A 40 -2.83 -14.53 -0.50
C GLU A 40 -1.38 -14.47 -0.03
N MET A 41 -1.11 -13.56 0.91
CA MET A 41 0.00 -13.72 1.84
C MET A 41 -0.55 -14.47 3.04
N GLU A 42 0.19 -15.42 3.63
CA GLU A 42 -0.19 -16.06 4.89
C GLU A 42 -0.77 -15.03 5.87
N ASP A 43 -2.08 -15.04 6.02
CA ASP A 43 -2.77 -14.10 6.89
C ASP A 43 -2.71 -14.69 8.29
N ARG A 44 -1.57 -14.48 8.95
CA ARG A 44 -1.49 -14.61 10.40
C ARG A 44 -2.20 -13.40 11.00
N ASP A 45 -3.52 -13.40 10.85
CA ASP A 45 -4.40 -12.41 11.46
C ASP A 45 -4.34 -12.62 12.98
N ASP A 46 -3.52 -11.79 13.63
CA ASP A 46 -3.42 -11.75 15.08
C ASP A 46 -4.52 -10.87 15.71
N GLY A 47 -5.46 -10.36 14.91
CA GLY A 47 -6.52 -9.43 15.31
C GLY A 47 -6.00 -8.07 15.77
N ALA A 48 -4.70 -7.85 15.78
CA ALA A 48 -4.06 -6.68 16.35
C ALA A 48 -3.46 -5.77 15.27
N HIS A 49 -2.88 -6.32 14.21
CA HIS A 49 -2.22 -5.58 13.13
C HIS A 49 -3.05 -5.53 11.84
N MET A 50 -2.96 -4.42 11.12
CA MET A 50 -3.63 -4.21 9.83
C MET A 50 -3.24 -5.29 8.82
N PHE A 51 -1.98 -5.75 8.84
CA PHE A 51 -1.46 -6.86 8.04
C PHE A 51 -0.23 -7.47 8.73
N ALA A 52 0.23 -8.62 8.26
CA ALA A 52 1.35 -9.33 8.87
C ALA A 52 2.64 -8.48 8.90
N SER A 53 3.19 -8.28 10.10
CA SER A 53 4.32 -7.36 10.33
C SER A 53 5.64 -7.81 9.68
N ASP A 54 5.81 -9.12 9.52
CA ASP A 54 6.98 -9.73 8.89
C ASP A 54 7.11 -9.39 7.41
N ILE A 55 6.01 -9.00 6.76
CA ILE A 55 6.05 -8.49 5.38
C ILE A 55 6.97 -7.26 5.31
N LEU A 56 6.86 -6.32 6.26
CA LEU A 56 7.70 -5.11 6.27
C LEU A 56 9.16 -5.41 6.60
N SER A 57 9.42 -6.30 7.56
CA SER A 57 10.79 -6.62 7.97
C SER A 57 11.56 -7.41 6.92
N SER A 58 10.85 -8.10 6.01
CA SER A 58 11.44 -8.84 4.90
C SER A 58 11.48 -8.07 3.57
N LEU A 59 11.15 -6.77 3.56
CA LEU A 59 11.33 -5.93 2.36
C LEU A 59 12.81 -5.57 2.17
N GLU A 60 13.30 -5.79 0.95
CA GLU A 60 14.58 -5.25 0.52
C GLU A 60 14.43 -3.78 0.15
N LEU A 61 14.96 -2.89 1.00
CA LEU A 61 14.97 -1.46 0.72
C LEU A 61 16.17 -1.08 -0.16
N PRO A 62 16.05 -0.06 -1.03
CA PRO A 62 17.19 0.46 -1.77
C PRO A 62 18.30 0.94 -0.82
N LEU A 63 19.58 0.80 -1.21
CA LEU A 63 20.72 1.27 -0.41
C LEU A 63 20.66 2.78 -0.09
N SER A 64 20.00 3.56 -0.95
CA SER A 64 19.78 5.00 -0.76
C SER A 64 18.62 5.33 0.18
N ALA A 65 17.92 4.34 0.74
CA ALA A 65 16.81 4.57 1.65
C ALA A 65 17.33 5.21 2.95
N PRO A 66 16.63 6.23 3.49
CA PRO A 66 16.94 6.75 4.81
C PRO A 66 16.85 5.64 5.85
N LYS A 67 17.78 5.59 6.80
CA LYS A 67 17.65 4.69 7.95
C LYS A 67 16.58 5.23 8.89
N ILE A 68 15.79 4.31 9.46
CA ILE A 68 14.92 4.67 10.58
C ILE A 68 15.79 4.98 11.81
N PRO A 69 15.52 6.07 12.56
CA PRO A 69 16.22 6.33 13.81
C PRO A 69 15.99 5.21 14.83
N ASP A 70 16.99 4.91 15.66
CA ASP A 70 16.95 3.80 16.64
C ASP A 70 15.80 3.93 17.66
N ASN A 71 15.35 5.15 17.94
CA ASN A 71 14.22 5.41 18.84
C ASN A 71 12.85 5.34 18.15
N MET A 72 12.78 4.86 16.91
CA MET A 72 11.57 4.72 16.13
C MET A 72 11.45 3.34 15.51
N ILE A 73 10.21 2.92 15.27
CA ILE A 73 9.91 1.70 14.54
C ILE A 73 8.90 2.00 13.43
N ILE A 74 9.02 1.27 12.33
CA ILE A 74 8.01 1.23 11.28
C ILE A 74 7.29 -0.10 11.36
N ARG A 75 5.96 -0.05 11.35
CA ARG A 75 5.12 -1.24 11.54
C ARG A 75 3.74 -1.04 10.90
N PRO A 76 2.94 -2.10 10.72
CA PRO A 76 1.54 -1.95 10.39
C PRO A 76 0.79 -1.17 11.46
N LEU A 77 -0.26 -0.46 11.05
CA LEU A 77 -1.25 0.12 11.97
C LEU A 77 -1.84 -0.96 12.87
N ARG A 78 -2.09 -0.65 14.13
CA ARG A 78 -2.73 -1.52 15.09
C ARG A 78 -4.12 -1.05 15.50
N ILE A 79 -4.94 -1.99 15.97
CA ILE A 79 -6.28 -1.67 16.46
C ILE A 79 -6.25 -0.80 17.72
N ASP A 80 -5.18 -0.84 18.52
CA ASP A 80 -5.01 0.02 19.71
C ASP A 80 -4.40 1.39 19.39
N ASP A 81 -3.99 1.65 18.14
CA ASP A 81 -3.36 2.93 17.74
C ASP A 81 -4.32 4.13 17.82
N TYR A 82 -5.63 3.89 17.93
CA TYR A 82 -6.60 4.92 18.34
C TYR A 82 -6.13 5.64 19.61
N LYS A 83 -5.65 4.89 20.61
CA LYS A 83 -5.17 5.43 21.90
C LYS A 83 -3.79 6.05 21.83
N ARG A 84 -3.08 5.87 20.71
CA ARG A 84 -1.70 6.33 20.48
C ARG A 84 -1.64 7.56 19.57
N GLY A 85 -2.78 8.20 19.34
CA GLY A 85 -2.85 9.48 18.65
C GLY A 85 -3.04 9.38 17.13
N TYR A 86 -3.48 8.23 16.60
CA TYR A 86 -3.55 8.03 15.14
C TYR A 86 -4.44 9.06 14.42
N LEU A 87 -5.64 9.32 14.96
CA LEU A 87 -6.56 10.29 14.37
C LEU A 87 -6.03 11.73 14.48
N GLN A 88 -5.31 12.03 15.56
CA GLN A 88 -4.63 13.31 15.78
C GLN A 88 -3.44 13.51 14.82
N LEU A 89 -2.81 12.42 14.39
CA LEU A 89 -1.80 12.47 13.34
C LEU A 89 -2.47 12.76 11.98
N LEU A 90 -3.53 12.03 11.63
CA LEU A 90 -4.27 12.23 10.37
C LEU A 90 -4.91 13.63 10.26
N SER A 91 -5.33 14.23 11.39
CA SER A 91 -5.90 15.59 11.39
C SER A 91 -4.90 16.67 10.97
N GLN A 92 -3.59 16.36 10.95
CA GLN A 92 -2.57 17.26 10.40
C GLN A 92 -2.50 17.23 8.86
N LEU A 93 -3.16 16.28 8.22
CA LEU A 93 -3.27 16.15 6.76
C LEU A 93 -4.58 16.73 6.24
N THR A 94 -5.71 16.34 6.85
CA THR A 94 -7.05 16.71 6.39
C THR A 94 -8.07 16.69 7.54
N PHE A 95 -9.31 17.07 7.26
CA PHE A 95 -10.40 16.96 8.21
C PHE A 95 -10.74 15.49 8.49
N VAL A 96 -10.69 15.10 9.77
CA VAL A 96 -11.05 13.74 10.24
C VAL A 96 -12.47 13.69 10.81
N GLY A 97 -12.91 14.76 11.48
CA GLY A 97 -14.17 14.79 12.23
C GLY A 97 -14.12 14.06 13.57
N ASP A 98 -15.28 13.90 14.21
CA ASP A 98 -15.43 13.25 15.51
C ASP A 98 -15.65 11.75 15.34
N VAL A 99 -14.56 11.00 15.24
CA VAL A 99 -14.58 9.54 15.10
C VAL A 99 -14.43 8.88 16.48
N SER A 100 -15.44 8.12 16.90
CA SER A 100 -15.40 7.36 18.16
C SER A 100 -14.47 6.14 18.08
N GLU A 101 -14.06 5.61 19.24
CA GLU A 101 -13.25 4.38 19.31
C GLU A 101 -13.93 3.20 18.60
N GLU A 102 -15.26 3.08 18.74
CA GLU A 102 -16.01 2.02 18.06
C GLU A 102 -16.05 2.22 16.54
N GLN A 103 -16.24 3.45 16.06
CA GLN A 103 -16.19 3.74 14.61
C GLN A 103 -14.80 3.45 14.04
N TYR A 104 -13.74 3.83 14.75
CA TYR A 104 -12.37 3.48 14.38
C TYR A 104 -12.18 1.96 14.32
N ARG A 105 -12.63 1.23 15.35
CA ARG A 105 -12.51 -0.22 15.43
C ARG A 105 -13.22 -0.92 14.27
N GLN A 106 -14.45 -0.52 13.97
CA GLN A 106 -15.22 -1.06 12.85
C GLN A 106 -14.55 -0.76 11.50
N ARG A 107 -14.02 0.45 11.32
CA ARG A 107 -13.28 0.80 10.10
C ARG A 107 -11.99 -0.02 9.98
N PHE A 108 -11.22 -0.15 11.06
CA PHE A 108 -10.00 -0.96 11.08
C PHE A 108 -10.29 -2.41 10.68
N LEU A 109 -11.29 -3.05 11.30
CA LEU A 109 -11.63 -4.44 11.03
C LEU A 109 -12.13 -4.66 9.60
N SER A 110 -12.94 -3.73 9.06
CA SER A 110 -13.39 -3.82 7.66
C SER A 110 -12.24 -3.69 6.65
N MET A 111 -11.24 -2.84 6.92
CA MET A 111 -10.02 -2.76 6.10
C MET A 111 -9.16 -4.03 6.23
N GLN A 112 -8.96 -4.50 7.46
CA GLN A 112 -8.15 -5.67 7.79
C GLN A 112 -8.73 -6.96 7.16
N SER A 113 -10.05 -7.11 7.12
CA SER A 113 -10.75 -8.31 6.62
C SER A 113 -10.89 -8.38 5.09
N THR A 114 -10.34 -7.42 4.33
CA THR A 114 -10.36 -7.49 2.86
C THR A 114 -9.65 -8.74 2.31
N ARG A 115 -10.29 -9.46 1.40
CA ARG A 115 -9.77 -10.66 0.73
C ARG A 115 -10.08 -10.60 -0.78
N PRO A 116 -9.08 -10.63 -1.67
CA PRO A 116 -7.64 -10.47 -1.38
C PRO A 116 -7.34 -9.16 -0.64
N LYS A 117 -6.20 -9.09 0.06
CA LYS A 117 -5.85 -7.96 0.92
C LYS A 117 -5.77 -6.65 0.13
N SER A 118 -6.49 -5.62 0.56
CA SER A 118 -6.55 -4.34 -0.17
C SER A 118 -5.97 -3.15 0.58
N TYR A 119 -5.75 -3.24 1.88
CA TYR A 119 -5.29 -2.12 2.70
C TYR A 119 -4.02 -2.44 3.46
N TYR A 120 -2.99 -1.62 3.23
CA TYR A 120 -1.71 -1.70 3.91
C TYR A 120 -1.38 -0.33 4.51
N VAL A 121 -1.83 -0.12 5.75
CA VAL A 121 -1.56 1.11 6.49
C VAL A 121 -0.27 0.93 7.29
N VAL A 122 0.74 1.73 6.96
CA VAL A 122 2.07 1.70 7.57
C VAL A 122 2.25 2.93 8.43
N VAL A 123 2.69 2.74 9.68
CA VAL A 123 2.92 3.82 10.63
C VAL A 123 4.36 3.82 11.14
N ILE A 124 4.83 5.00 11.54
CA ILE A 124 6.07 5.17 12.31
C ILE A 124 5.69 5.55 13.74
N GLU A 125 6.16 4.78 14.70
CA GLU A 125 6.00 5.03 16.13
C GLU A 125 7.32 5.53 16.73
N GLU A 126 7.25 6.59 17.53
CA GLU A 126 8.34 7.01 18.40
C GLU A 126 8.27 6.26 19.72
N LEU A 127 9.29 5.45 20.02
CA LEU A 127 9.27 4.50 21.15
C LEU A 127 9.29 5.18 22.52
N SER A 128 9.96 6.34 22.62
CA SER A 128 10.08 7.09 23.89
C SER A 128 8.74 7.65 24.38
N THR A 129 7.88 8.05 23.45
CA THR A 129 6.57 8.65 23.76
C THR A 129 5.40 7.71 23.49
N ARG A 130 5.65 6.58 22.80
CA ARG A 130 4.63 5.63 22.32
C ARG A 130 3.56 6.31 21.45
N THR A 131 3.95 7.35 20.71
CA THR A 131 3.07 8.10 19.81
C THR A 131 3.40 7.84 18.35
N LEU A 132 2.38 7.92 17.50
CA LEU A 132 2.57 7.83 16.06
C LEU A 132 3.03 9.17 15.48
N VAL A 133 4.11 9.13 14.71
CA VAL A 133 4.76 10.31 14.12
C VAL A 133 4.74 10.34 12.60
N GLY A 134 4.30 9.26 11.96
CA GLY A 134 4.08 9.20 10.53
C GLY A 134 3.11 8.08 10.14
N SER A 135 2.38 8.28 9.05
CA SER A 135 1.50 7.28 8.45
C SER A 135 1.50 7.41 6.94
N ALA A 136 1.33 6.30 6.24
CA ALA A 136 1.04 6.25 4.82
C ALA A 136 0.28 4.97 4.49
N THR A 137 -0.62 5.03 3.51
CA THR A 137 -1.45 3.89 3.12
C THR A 137 -1.12 3.47 1.69
N LEU A 138 -0.89 2.19 1.47
CA LEU A 138 -1.00 1.57 0.16
C LEU A 138 -2.36 0.87 0.04
N VAL A 139 -3.17 1.32 -0.92
CA VAL A 139 -4.43 0.67 -1.29
C VAL A 139 -4.23 -0.15 -2.55
N ILE A 140 -4.67 -1.40 -2.56
CA ILE A 140 -4.65 -2.28 -3.73
C ILE A 140 -6.05 -2.37 -4.34
N GLU A 141 -6.11 -2.09 -5.63
CA GLU A 141 -7.28 -2.25 -6.47
C GLU A 141 -7.05 -3.45 -7.42
N TRP A 142 -7.85 -4.50 -7.23
CA TRP A 142 -7.81 -5.71 -8.06
C TRP A 142 -8.52 -5.49 -9.39
N LYS A 143 -7.92 -5.95 -10.48
CA LYS A 143 -8.37 -5.66 -11.85
C LYS A 143 -8.46 -6.93 -12.67
N PHE A 144 -9.27 -6.92 -13.72
CA PHE A 144 -9.23 -7.96 -14.78
C PHE A 144 -8.20 -7.64 -15.88
N ILE A 145 -7.99 -6.35 -16.16
CA ILE A 145 -6.94 -5.89 -17.07
C ILE A 145 -5.54 -6.24 -16.55
N HIS A 146 -4.54 -6.24 -17.44
CA HIS A 146 -3.18 -6.68 -17.13
C HIS A 146 -3.16 -8.10 -16.53
N GLU A 147 -3.86 -9.04 -17.20
CA GLU A 147 -3.89 -10.47 -16.86
C GLU A 147 -4.42 -10.74 -15.44
N ALA A 148 -5.55 -10.14 -15.10
CA ALA A 148 -6.09 -10.15 -13.74
C ALA A 148 -5.11 -9.55 -12.70
N GLY A 149 -4.43 -8.46 -13.06
CA GLY A 149 -3.43 -7.82 -12.22
C GLY A 149 -4.01 -6.93 -11.11
N CYS A 150 -3.12 -6.17 -10.47
CA CYS A 150 -3.45 -5.31 -9.33
C CYS A 150 -2.78 -3.93 -9.44
N ARG A 151 -3.51 -2.90 -9.03
CA ARG A 151 -3.12 -1.49 -9.12
C ARG A 151 -2.95 -0.92 -7.71
N GLY A 152 -1.85 -0.21 -7.43
CA GLY A 152 -1.56 0.32 -6.09
C GLY A 152 -1.78 1.83 -5.98
N ARG A 153 -2.38 2.36 -4.93
CA ARG A 153 -2.51 3.80 -4.69
C ARG A 153 -1.83 4.17 -3.39
N THR A 154 -0.98 5.19 -3.41
CA THR A 154 -0.48 5.81 -2.19
C THR A 154 -1.48 6.84 -1.72
N GLU A 155 -2.00 6.67 -0.51
CA GLU A 155 -2.97 7.55 0.11
C GLU A 155 -2.50 7.96 1.52
N ASP A 156 -3.10 9.03 2.03
CA ASP A 156 -2.99 9.46 3.44
C ASP A 156 -1.56 9.58 4.01
N VAL A 157 -0.61 10.05 3.19
CA VAL A 157 0.77 10.28 3.62
C VAL A 157 0.83 11.49 4.56
N VAL A 158 1.18 11.26 5.82
CA VAL A 158 1.31 12.30 6.83
C VAL A 158 2.52 12.06 7.72
N VAL A 159 3.20 13.15 8.08
CA VAL A 159 4.27 13.16 9.09
C VAL A 159 3.94 14.25 10.09
N ASP A 160 4.05 13.92 11.38
CA ASP A 160 3.84 14.86 12.47
C ASP A 160 4.71 16.10 12.24
N LYS A 161 4.11 17.29 12.43
CA LYS A 161 4.76 18.58 12.20
C LYS A 161 6.14 18.72 12.86
N ARG A 162 6.34 18.13 14.05
CA ARG A 162 7.62 18.16 14.80
C ARG A 162 8.71 17.29 14.15
N MET A 163 8.32 16.37 13.27
CA MET A 163 9.17 15.36 12.65
C MET A 163 9.36 15.57 11.14
N ARG A 164 8.73 16.61 10.57
CA ARG A 164 8.94 17.01 9.17
C ARG A 164 10.40 17.43 8.93
N GLY A 165 10.87 17.25 7.70
CA GLY A 165 12.27 17.50 7.33
C GLY A 165 13.25 16.39 7.74
N LYS A 166 12.83 15.40 8.55
CA LYS A 166 13.67 14.26 9.00
C LYS A 166 13.58 13.04 8.09
N GLN A 167 13.25 13.22 6.81
CA GLN A 167 13.14 12.16 5.79
C GLN A 167 12.09 11.05 6.05
N LEU A 168 11.30 11.12 7.13
CA LEU A 168 10.29 10.08 7.46
C LEU A 168 9.24 9.89 6.36
N GLY A 169 8.80 10.96 5.71
CA GLY A 169 7.84 10.87 4.61
C GLY A 169 8.43 10.15 3.39
N LYS A 170 9.72 10.36 3.11
CA LYS A 170 10.44 9.64 2.04
C LYS A 170 10.56 8.17 2.38
N LEU A 171 10.89 7.86 3.64
CA LEU A 171 10.99 6.49 4.13
C LEU A 171 9.66 5.73 3.98
N LEU A 172 8.55 6.32 4.44
CA LEU A 172 7.20 5.74 4.28
C LEU A 172 6.90 5.39 2.82
N ASN A 173 7.14 6.32 1.90
CA ASN A 173 6.89 6.09 0.48
C ASN A 173 7.80 5.00 -0.12
N ILE A 174 9.07 4.90 0.29
CA ILE A 174 9.95 3.80 -0.13
C ILE A 174 9.38 2.45 0.31
N TYR A 175 8.91 2.35 1.56
CA TYR A 175 8.26 1.14 2.05
C TYR A 175 7.01 0.78 1.23
N LEU A 176 6.14 1.76 0.93
CA LEU A 176 4.95 1.50 0.11
C LEU A 176 5.32 1.05 -1.32
N VAL A 177 6.34 1.65 -1.94
CA VAL A 177 6.81 1.23 -3.28
C VAL A 177 7.36 -0.20 -3.25
N GLN A 178 8.16 -0.56 -2.24
CA GLN A 178 8.69 -1.93 -2.14
C GLN A 178 7.59 -2.95 -1.81
N LEU A 179 6.61 -2.56 -1.00
CA LEU A 179 5.43 -3.38 -0.72
C LEU A 179 4.62 -3.62 -2.00
N ALA A 180 4.35 -2.57 -2.79
CA ALA A 180 3.65 -2.67 -4.07
C ALA A 180 4.39 -3.59 -5.05
N ARG A 181 5.72 -3.48 -5.15
CA ARG A 181 6.56 -4.36 -5.98
C ARG A 181 6.47 -5.82 -5.53
N ARG A 182 6.57 -6.08 -4.22
CA ARG A 182 6.45 -7.43 -3.67
C ARG A 182 5.09 -8.04 -3.96
N ILE A 183 4.02 -7.25 -3.83
CA ILE A 183 2.65 -7.68 -4.15
C ILE A 183 2.49 -7.97 -5.64
N GLY A 184 3.26 -7.32 -6.51
CA GLY A 184 3.15 -7.47 -7.97
C GLY A 184 2.27 -6.42 -8.63
N VAL A 185 2.15 -5.24 -8.02
CA VAL A 185 1.41 -4.10 -8.57
C VAL A 185 2.00 -3.67 -9.91
N TYR A 186 1.19 -3.65 -10.97
CA TYR A 186 1.66 -3.28 -12.32
C TYR A 186 1.83 -1.76 -12.51
N LYS A 187 1.05 -0.95 -11.79
CA LYS A 187 1.15 0.53 -11.80
C LYS A 187 0.78 1.09 -10.43
N MET A 188 1.49 2.13 -9.99
CA MET A 188 1.20 2.84 -8.75
C MET A 188 0.95 4.33 -9.04
N SER A 189 0.05 4.98 -8.29
CA SER A 189 -0.16 6.44 -8.38
C SER A 189 -0.42 7.02 -7.02
N LEU A 190 -0.36 8.34 -6.99
CA LEU A 190 -0.79 9.19 -5.91
C LEU A 190 -1.24 10.52 -6.51
N GLU A 191 -1.98 11.28 -5.72
CA GLU A 191 -2.35 12.65 -6.04
C GLU A 191 -1.58 13.58 -5.11
N CYS A 192 -1.00 14.64 -5.66
CA CYS A 192 -0.28 15.63 -4.85
C CYS A 192 -0.38 17.03 -5.45
N LYS A 193 -0.09 18.03 -4.62
CA LYS A 193 0.11 19.41 -5.08
C LYS A 193 1.39 19.49 -5.88
N ASP A 194 1.45 20.39 -6.87
CA ASP A 194 2.62 20.56 -7.76
C ASP A 194 3.95 20.72 -7.00
N ALA A 195 3.93 21.46 -5.89
CA ALA A 195 5.10 21.68 -5.04
C ALA A 195 5.71 20.38 -4.45
N LEU A 196 4.95 19.27 -4.44
CA LEU A 196 5.40 17.96 -3.95
C LEU A 196 5.86 17.02 -5.08
N ILE A 197 5.72 17.39 -6.35
CA ILE A 197 6.21 16.58 -7.48
C ILE A 197 7.71 16.25 -7.31
N PRO A 198 8.61 17.20 -6.99
CA PRO A 198 10.03 16.89 -6.78
C PRO A 198 10.27 15.92 -5.61
N PHE A 199 9.42 15.97 -4.58
CA PHE A 199 9.52 15.06 -3.43
C PHE A 199 9.18 13.62 -3.83
N TYR A 200 8.03 13.40 -4.49
CA TYR A 200 7.63 12.07 -4.95
C TYR A 200 8.49 11.55 -6.11
N GLY A 201 9.09 12.44 -6.91
CA GLY A 201 10.09 12.08 -7.91
C GLY A 201 11.31 11.35 -7.34
N GLN A 202 11.68 11.63 -6.09
CA GLN A 202 12.82 10.96 -5.42
C GLN A 202 12.60 9.46 -5.19
N VAL A 203 11.35 8.98 -5.24
CA VAL A 203 11.00 7.56 -5.06
C VAL A 203 10.43 6.94 -6.34
N GLY A 204 10.59 7.62 -7.48
CA GLY A 204 10.30 7.09 -8.82
C GLY A 204 8.95 7.47 -9.41
N PHE A 205 8.12 8.27 -8.73
CA PHE A 205 6.91 8.80 -9.35
C PHE A 205 7.24 9.84 -10.42
N LYS A 206 6.40 9.90 -11.45
CA LYS A 206 6.45 10.89 -12.52
C LYS A 206 5.05 11.44 -12.75
N VAL A 207 4.96 12.63 -13.33
CA VAL A 207 3.69 13.17 -13.84
C VAL A 207 3.16 12.22 -14.91
N ASP A 208 1.87 11.88 -14.84
CA ASP A 208 1.20 11.03 -15.83
C ASP A 208 0.75 11.91 -17.00
N GLU A 209 1.68 12.23 -17.89
CA GLU A 209 1.44 13.14 -19.02
C GLU A 209 0.28 12.65 -19.90
N GLY A 210 -0.63 13.58 -20.27
CA GLY A 210 -1.83 13.27 -21.04
C GLY A 210 -3.01 12.73 -20.22
N ASN A 211 -2.84 12.47 -18.92
CA ASN A 211 -3.91 12.04 -18.03
C ASN A 211 -4.27 13.14 -17.04
N ASN A 212 -5.55 13.50 -16.98
CA ASN A 212 -6.08 14.46 -16.01
C ASN A 212 -6.68 13.73 -14.81
N PHE A 213 -6.51 14.30 -13.62
CA PHE A 213 -7.26 13.90 -12.44
C PHE A 213 -8.51 14.79 -12.29
N LEU A 214 -9.67 14.17 -12.18
CA LEU A 214 -10.97 14.85 -12.08
C LEU A 214 -11.62 14.51 -10.75
N VAL A 215 -12.28 15.49 -10.12
CA VAL A 215 -12.92 15.34 -8.82
C VAL A 215 -14.38 15.76 -8.89
N GLN A 216 -15.26 14.90 -8.39
CA GLN A 216 -16.63 15.26 -8.04
C GLN A 216 -16.82 15.00 -6.54
N ARG A 217 -17.33 15.99 -5.81
CA ARG A 217 -17.64 15.87 -4.37
C ARG A 217 -19.14 15.69 -4.21
N PHE A 218 -19.53 14.68 -3.45
CA PHE A 218 -20.90 14.48 -3.01
C PHE A 218 -21.03 15.01 -1.58
N ALA A 219 -22.10 15.75 -1.30
CA ALA A 219 -22.37 16.34 0.02
C ALA A 219 -22.79 15.27 1.04
#